data_AF-A0A514BXJ4-F1
#
_entry.id   AF-A0A514BXJ4-F1
#
_cell.length_a   1.000
_cell.length_b   1.000
_cell.length_c   1.000
_cell.angle_alpha   90.00
_cell.angle_beta   90.00
_cell.angle_gamma   90.00
#
_symmetry.space_group_name_H-M   'P 1'
#
loop_
_entity.id
_entity.type
_entity.pdbx_description
1 polymer ?
#
loop_
_entity_poly.entity_id
_entity_poly.type
_entity_poly.pdbx_seq_one_letter_code
_entity_poly.pdbx_strand_id
1 'polypeptide(L)'
;MLIRLAAAAAAAAFTLAATPLVSTAGAQDFPGTPYDECAFNAYYGCYPRDAFGNIRPPNLGDIDEAAAFEACYAAAHAACSGLPGDPG
;
A
#
# COMPACT_ATOMS: atom_id res chain seq x y z
N MET A 1 -52.30 -11.28 -2.48
CA MET A 1 -51.34 -11.30 -1.36
C MET A 1 -50.21 -10.34 -1.73
N LEU A 2 -50.14 -9.19 -1.04
CA LEU A 2 -49.03 -8.23 -1.13
C LEU A 2 -47.81 -8.83 -0.43
N ILE A 3 -46.59 -8.53 -0.91
CA ILE A 3 -45.51 -7.88 -0.15
C ILE A 3 -44.34 -7.63 -1.13
N ARG A 4 -43.97 -6.35 -1.21
CA ARG A 4 -42.75 -5.84 -1.86
C ARG A 4 -41.55 -6.25 -1.00
N LEU A 5 -40.50 -6.79 -1.60
CA LEU A 5 -39.15 -6.67 -1.03
C LEU A 5 -38.27 -5.91 -2.02
N ALA A 6 -38.03 -4.65 -1.71
CA ALA A 6 -36.90 -3.89 -2.19
C ALA A 6 -35.77 -4.05 -1.16
N ALA A 7 -34.59 -4.46 -1.61
CA ALA A 7 -33.29 -4.27 -0.96
C ALA A 7 -32.27 -4.36 -2.11
N ALA A 8 -31.86 -3.27 -2.75
CA ALA A 8 -30.95 -2.24 -2.25
C ALA A 8 -29.60 -2.81 -1.77
N ALA A 9 -28.55 -2.16 -2.28
CA ALA A 9 -27.15 -2.23 -1.89
C ALA A 9 -26.34 -3.38 -2.52
N ALA A 10 -25.14 -3.16 -3.03
CA ALA A 10 -24.45 -1.94 -3.42
C ALA A 10 -23.28 -2.41 -4.28
N ALA A 11 -22.91 -1.59 -5.25
CA ALA A 11 -21.66 -1.73 -5.98
C ALA A 11 -20.47 -1.79 -5.02
N ALA A 12 -19.63 -2.80 -5.18
CA ALA A 12 -18.21 -2.75 -4.80
C ALA A 12 -17.46 -3.77 -5.66
N ALA A 13 -17.45 -3.54 -6.97
CA ALA A 13 -16.37 -4.05 -7.80
C ALA A 13 -15.10 -3.32 -7.33
N PHE A 14 -14.39 -3.90 -6.36
CA PHE A 14 -13.00 -3.58 -6.11
C PHE A 14 -12.19 -4.18 -7.26
N THR A 15 -12.30 -3.58 -8.44
CA THR A 15 -11.23 -3.61 -9.41
C THR A 15 -10.06 -2.91 -8.75
N LEU A 16 -9.22 -3.71 -8.09
CA LEU A 16 -7.85 -3.38 -7.74
C LEU A 16 -7.11 -3.17 -9.07
N ALA A 17 -7.38 -2.04 -9.72
CA ALA A 17 -6.54 -1.55 -10.78
C ALA A 17 -5.22 -1.20 -10.11
N ALA A 18 -4.28 -2.15 -10.15
CA ALA A 18 -2.87 -1.90 -9.93
C ALA A 18 -2.42 -0.91 -11.01
N THR A 19 -2.74 0.36 -10.84
CA THR A 19 -2.00 1.43 -11.50
C THR A 19 -0.61 1.36 -10.91
N PRO A 20 0.44 1.10 -11.69
CA PRO A 20 1.78 1.33 -11.21
C PRO A 20 1.87 2.83 -10.94
N LEU A 21 1.73 3.21 -9.68
CA LEU A 21 2.11 4.54 -9.18
C LEU A 21 3.62 4.60 -9.29
N VAL A 22 4.13 4.81 -10.51
CA VAL A 22 5.46 5.35 -10.70
C VAL A 22 5.36 6.83 -10.34
N SER A 23 5.25 7.09 -9.04
CA SER A 23 5.44 8.43 -8.48
C SER A 23 6.91 8.75 -8.65
N THR A 24 7.27 9.46 -9.72
CA THR A 24 8.58 10.11 -9.89
C THR A 24 8.72 11.34 -8.99
N ALA A 25 8.08 11.34 -7.82
CA ALA A 25 8.07 12.44 -6.89
C ALA A 25 9.33 12.41 -6.04
N GLY A 26 10.39 12.99 -6.60
CA GLY A 26 11.63 13.29 -5.89
C GLY A 26 12.61 12.12 -5.88
N ALA A 27 13.44 12.02 -6.93
CA ALA A 27 14.77 11.45 -6.76
C ALA A 27 15.52 12.38 -5.78
N GLN A 28 15.31 12.20 -4.49
CA GLN A 28 16.33 12.56 -3.52
C GLN A 28 17.47 11.58 -3.77
N ASP A 29 18.73 12.06 -3.83
CA ASP A 29 19.90 11.18 -3.89
C ASP A 29 19.83 10.22 -2.70
N PHE A 30 19.29 9.03 -2.93
CA PHE A 30 19.13 8.01 -1.91
C PHE A 30 20.52 7.35 -1.79
N PRO A 31 21.21 7.46 -0.63
CA PRO A 31 22.49 6.81 -0.45
C PRO A 31 22.25 5.30 -0.31
N GLY A 32 22.06 4.62 -1.43
CA GLY A 32 21.68 3.21 -1.48
C GLY A 32 21.67 2.68 -2.91
N THR A 33 21.42 1.39 -3.02
CA THR A 33 21.20 0.71 -4.31
C THR A 33 19.77 0.97 -4.82
N PRO A 34 19.48 0.74 -6.11
CA PRO A 34 18.12 0.78 -6.64
C PRO A 34 17.13 -0.10 -5.86
N TYR A 35 17.60 -1.23 -5.32
CA TYR A 35 16.82 -2.06 -4.41
C TYR A 35 16.46 -1.32 -3.12
N ASP A 36 17.43 -0.66 -2.47
CA ASP A 36 17.21 0.06 -1.20
C ASP A 36 16.19 1.20 -1.38
N GLU A 37 16.29 1.94 -2.48
CA GLU A 37 15.33 3.00 -2.81
C GLU A 37 13.91 2.44 -3.03
N CYS A 38 13.79 1.32 -3.76
CA CYS A 38 12.52 0.64 -3.96
C CYS A 38 11.92 0.15 -2.64
N ALA A 39 12.72 -0.53 -1.80
CA ALA A 39 12.29 -1.07 -0.53
C ALA A 39 11.84 0.05 0.43
N PHE A 40 12.56 1.18 0.45
CA PHE A 40 12.18 2.35 1.21
C PHE A 40 10.85 2.94 0.73
N ASN A 41 10.68 3.13 -0.57
CA ASN A 41 9.44 3.65 -1.15
C ASN A 41 8.25 2.71 -0.92
N ALA A 42 8.46 1.39 -1.02
CA ALA A 42 7.45 0.39 -0.69
C ALA A 42 7.02 0.50 0.79
N TYR A 43 7.99 0.62 1.69
CA TYR A 43 7.74 0.75 3.13
C TYR A 43 6.93 2.01 3.47
N TYR A 44 7.39 3.20 3.04
CA TYR A 44 6.68 4.46 3.30
C TYR A 44 5.35 4.60 2.55
N GLY A 45 5.23 3.98 1.37
CA GLY A 45 4.00 3.95 0.58
C GLY A 45 2.86 3.22 1.30
N CYS A 46 3.20 2.28 2.20
CA CYS A 46 2.24 1.49 2.97
C CYS A 46 1.85 2.11 4.31
N TYR A 47 2.47 3.21 4.74
CA TYR A 47 2.08 3.86 5.99
C TYR A 47 0.63 4.35 5.92
N PRO A 48 -0.17 4.14 6.97
CA PRO A 48 -1.51 4.69 7.04
C PRO A 48 -1.45 6.23 7.09
N ARG A 49 -2.56 6.85 6.67
CA ARG A 49 -2.75 8.29 6.74
C ARG A 49 -3.69 8.67 7.88
N ASP A 50 -3.43 9.80 8.51
CA ASP A 50 -4.36 10.39 9.48
C ASP A 50 -5.57 11.04 8.76
N ALA A 51 -6.50 11.59 9.54
CA ALA A 51 -7.69 12.27 9.00
C ALA A 51 -7.37 13.52 8.15
N PHE A 52 -6.13 14.02 8.21
CA PHE A 52 -5.66 15.18 7.45
C PHE A 52 -4.81 14.77 6.24
N GLY A 53 -4.62 13.46 6.01
CA GLY A 53 -3.84 12.92 4.91
C GLY A 53 -2.34 12.81 5.17
N ASN A 54 -1.87 13.11 6.38
CA ASN A 54 -0.45 12.98 6.74
C ASN A 54 -0.10 11.52 7.01
N ILE A 55 1.11 11.14 6.61
CA ILE A 55 1.68 9.83 6.93
C ILE A 55 1.81 9.73 8.45
N ARG A 56 1.31 8.63 9.02
CA ARG A 56 1.47 8.31 10.44
C ARG A 56 1.98 6.87 10.62
N PRO A 57 2.70 6.57 11.71
CA PRO A 57 3.03 5.18 12.02
C PRO A 57 1.77 4.32 12.16
N PRO A 58 1.83 3.03 11.77
CA PRO A 58 0.76 2.10 12.05
C PRO A 58 0.55 1.92 13.55
N ASN A 59 -0.71 1.82 13.96
CA ASN A 59 -1.07 1.53 15.34
C ASN A 59 -0.83 0.05 15.62
N LEU A 60 0.29 -0.29 16.25
CA LEU A 60 0.64 -1.67 16.59
C LEU A 60 -0.27 -2.31 17.65
N GLY A 61 -1.12 -1.52 18.32
CA GLY A 61 -2.18 -2.04 19.20
C GLY A 61 -3.45 -2.48 18.45
N ASP A 62 -3.56 -2.13 17.17
CA ASP A 62 -4.63 -2.55 16.28
C ASP A 62 -4.10 -3.64 15.34
N ILE A 63 -4.56 -4.87 15.55
CA ILE A 63 -4.09 -6.06 14.82
C ILE A 63 -4.44 -5.95 13.33
N ASP A 64 -5.61 -5.40 13.00
CA ASP A 64 -6.05 -5.30 11.61
C ASP A 64 -5.23 -4.26 10.86
N GLU A 65 -4.90 -3.15 11.52
CA GLU A 65 -4.06 -2.11 10.94
C GLU A 65 -2.61 -2.58 10.74
N ALA A 66 -2.04 -3.29 11.72
CA ALA A 66 -0.72 -3.89 11.60
C ALA A 66 -0.69 -4.93 10.46
N ALA A 67 -1.71 -5.80 10.37
CA ALA A 67 -1.81 -6.78 9.29
C ALA A 67 -1.96 -6.13 7.92
N ALA A 68 -2.72 -5.03 7.81
CA ALA A 68 -2.85 -4.28 6.56
C ALA A 68 -1.52 -3.66 6.12
N PHE A 69 -0.74 -3.13 7.06
CA PHE A 69 0.60 -2.61 6.79
C PHE A 69 1.53 -3.70 6.26
N GLU A 70 1.64 -4.82 6.98
CA GLU A 70 2.50 -5.95 6.59
C GLU A 70 2.10 -6.54 5.24
N ALA A 71 0.80 -6.70 4.98
CA ALA A 71 0.31 -7.21 3.69
C ALA A 71 0.63 -6.26 2.53
N CYS A 72 0.46 -4.95 2.74
CA CYS A 72 0.85 -3.94 1.75
C CYS A 72 2.35 -3.98 1.49
N TYR A 73 3.17 -3.98 2.56
CA TYR A 73 4.62 -3.97 2.44
C TYR A 73 5.12 -5.23 1.74
N ALA A 74 4.63 -6.41 2.10
CA ALA A 74 5.01 -7.66 1.44
C ALA A 74 4.71 -7.65 -0.06
N ALA A 75 3.54 -7.13 -0.46
CA ALA A 75 3.17 -7.04 -1.87
C ALA A 75 4.00 -5.99 -2.63
N ALA A 76 4.24 -4.82 -2.04
CA ALA A 76 5.01 -3.74 -2.65
C ALA A 76 6.51 -4.07 -2.73
N HIS A 77 7.06 -4.67 -1.67
CA HIS A 77 8.47 -5.06 -1.59
C HIS A 77 8.81 -6.21 -2.54
N ALA A 78 7.87 -7.12 -2.80
CA ALA A 78 8.06 -8.18 -3.80
C ALA A 78 8.37 -7.62 -5.21
N ALA A 79 7.91 -6.41 -5.53
CA ALA A 79 8.22 -5.75 -6.79
C ALA A 79 9.67 -5.22 -6.88
N CYS A 80 10.40 -5.17 -5.75
CA CYS A 80 11.79 -4.73 -5.71
C CYS A 80 12.79 -5.86 -6.04
N SER A 81 12.34 -7.11 -6.08
CA SER A 81 13.24 -8.23 -6.38
C SER A 81 13.78 -8.14 -7.81
N GLY A 82 15.05 -8.49 -7.99
CA GLY A 82 15.76 -8.42 -9.26
C GLY A 82 16.30 -7.02 -9.60
N LEU A 83 16.10 -6.03 -8.74
CA LEU A 83 16.78 -4.73 -8.85
C LEU A 83 18.26 -4.86 -8.45
N PRO A 84 19.16 -4.02 -9.01
CA PRO A 84 20.54 -3.97 -8.55
C PRO A 84 20.61 -3.70 -7.04
N GLY A 85 21.33 -4.56 -6.31
CA GLY A 85 21.45 -4.49 -4.86
C GLY A 85 20.50 -5.41 -4.07
N ASP A 86 19.62 -6.17 -4.75
CA ASP A 86 18.78 -7.20 -4.11
C ASP A 86 19.64 -8.30 -3.44
N PRO A 87 19.47 -8.57 -2.12
CA PRO A 87 20.25 -9.57 -1.40
C PRO A 87 19.92 -11.03 -1.79
N GLY A 88 18.76 -11.30 -2.40
CA GLY A 88 18.33 -12.63 -2.83
C GLY A 88 17.64 -13.47 -1.75
#